data_AF-A0A8C8R4K7-F1
#
_entry.id   AF-A0A8C8R4K7-F1
#
_cell.length_a   1.000
_cell.length_b   1.000
_cell.length_c   1.000
_cell.angle_alpha   90.00
_cell.angle_beta   90.00
_cell.angle_gamma   90.00
#
_symmetry.space_group_name_H-M   'P 1'
#
loop_
_entity.id
_entity.type
_entity.pdbx_description
1 polymer ?
#
loop_
_entity_poly.entity_id
_entity_poly.type
_entity_poly.pdbx_seq_one_letter_code
_entity_poly.pdbx_strand_id
1 'polypeptide(L)'
;MEELKGTKPKISWPKKALLILGFLFALAVIALVAMAVTQNKPLPKNIKYGIVLDAGSSHTNLYVYEWPAEKENDTGVVHQVEVCKVEGLGISGYSQDPEKAGLSLQHCMKKAQEVVPEQQHLETPLYLGATAGMRLLSLENRSVAEKVLSAVEKTLRSFPFNFQGARIISGQEEGAYGWITINYLLGNFKQSGWLNFLPNLKSRSGTSGALDLGGASTQITFVPDQEPIESDDNSLHFRLYGKSYNVYTHSFLCYGKDQALRLKLACDVQSTQNGSLLDPCFHQGYLRIMNVSELYTNPCTAEGEQQLPFTQLQIRGNGDHQKCRMNIQKIFNNSHCPYSSCSFNGIFLPPIQGEFGGQSGLADVHGRWAFLAHDGVYHFSRGVGNPGTCTEAGT
;
A
#
# COMPACT_ATOMS: atom_id res chain seq x y z
N MET A 1 17.17 -91.51 -14.78
CA MET A 1 17.03 -90.06 -14.57
C MET A 1 18.13 -89.67 -13.61
N GLU A 2 19.26 -89.19 -14.11
CA GLU A 2 20.26 -88.46 -13.30
C GLU A 2 21.21 -87.70 -14.25
N GLU A 3 21.57 -86.49 -13.84
CA GLU A 3 21.87 -85.33 -14.68
C GLU A 3 23.27 -85.28 -15.29
N LEU A 4 23.36 -84.76 -16.53
CA LEU A 4 24.57 -84.18 -17.09
C LEU A 4 24.89 -82.84 -16.39
N LYS A 5 25.86 -82.85 -15.46
CA LYS A 5 26.48 -81.62 -14.95
C LYS A 5 27.44 -81.03 -15.97
N GLY A 6 26.97 -80.01 -16.70
CA GLY A 6 27.81 -79.16 -17.54
C GLY A 6 28.76 -78.29 -16.71
N THR A 7 30.06 -78.44 -16.95
CA THR A 7 31.12 -77.64 -16.34
C THR A 7 31.09 -76.21 -16.91
N LYS A 8 30.64 -75.22 -16.13
CA LYS A 8 30.75 -73.80 -16.49
C LYS A 8 32.21 -73.34 -16.38
N PRO A 9 32.79 -72.67 -17.39
CA PRO A 9 34.13 -72.11 -17.28
C PRO A 9 34.13 -70.94 -16.29
N LYS A 10 34.95 -71.03 -15.22
CA LYS A 10 35.23 -69.91 -14.33
C LYS A 10 36.19 -68.94 -15.04
N ILE A 11 35.62 -67.88 -15.61
CA ILE A 11 36.38 -66.77 -16.18
C ILE A 11 37.11 -66.05 -15.05
N SER A 12 38.41 -66.32 -14.92
CA SER A 12 39.32 -65.63 -13.99
C SER A 12 39.81 -64.35 -14.65
N TRP A 13 39.19 -63.21 -14.32
CA TRP A 13 39.70 -61.92 -14.77
C TRP A 13 41.07 -61.61 -14.15
N PRO A 14 42.07 -61.18 -14.94
CA PRO A 14 43.35 -60.80 -14.38
C PRO A 14 43.16 -59.58 -13.49
N LYS A 15 43.74 -59.58 -12.28
CA LYS A 15 43.63 -58.48 -11.30
C LYS A 15 43.91 -57.09 -11.91
N LYS A 16 44.76 -57.02 -12.94
CA LYS A 16 45.04 -55.80 -13.71
C LYS A 16 43.82 -55.27 -14.49
N ALA A 17 43.00 -56.14 -15.07
CA ALA A 17 41.76 -55.75 -15.75
C ALA A 17 40.72 -55.19 -14.76
N LEU A 18 40.63 -55.75 -13.55
CA LEU A 18 39.76 -55.22 -12.50
C LEU A 18 40.19 -53.82 -12.03
N LEU A 19 41.50 -53.58 -11.91
CA LEU A 19 42.06 -52.27 -11.57
C LEU A 19 41.80 -51.23 -12.65
N ILE A 20 41.97 -51.60 -13.93
CA ILE A 20 41.68 -50.72 -15.07
C ILE A 20 40.18 -50.39 -15.11
N LEU A 21 39.31 -51.38 -14.91
CA LEU A 21 37.86 -51.17 -14.89
C LEU A 21 37.44 -50.26 -13.72
N GLY A 22 38.04 -50.44 -12.53
CA GLY A 22 37.81 -49.57 -11.38
C GLY A 22 38.27 -48.12 -11.61
N PHE A 23 39.42 -47.93 -12.26
CA PHE A 23 39.91 -46.60 -12.62
C PHE A 23 39.04 -45.91 -13.66
N LEU A 24 38.61 -46.64 -14.70
CA LEU A 24 37.67 -46.13 -15.71
C LEU A 24 36.31 -45.77 -15.10
N PHE A 25 35.81 -46.58 -14.17
CA PHE A 25 34.58 -46.29 -13.43
C PHE A 25 34.72 -45.03 -12.58
N ALA A 26 35.83 -44.86 -11.87
CA ALA A 26 36.10 -43.65 -11.08
C ALA A 26 36.17 -42.39 -11.97
N LEU A 27 36.83 -42.47 -13.13
CA LEU A 27 36.87 -41.38 -14.11
C LEU A 27 35.48 -41.05 -14.67
N ALA A 28 34.66 -42.06 -14.95
CA ALA A 28 33.28 -41.85 -15.41
C ALA A 28 32.41 -41.17 -14.35
N VAL A 29 32.55 -41.56 -13.08
CA VAL A 29 31.86 -40.91 -11.95
C VAL A 29 32.33 -39.47 -11.79
N ILE A 30 33.64 -39.20 -11.85
CA ILE A 30 34.18 -37.84 -11.76
C ILE A 30 33.66 -36.99 -12.93
N ALA A 31 33.62 -37.52 -14.15
CA ALA A 31 33.07 -36.83 -15.31
C ALA A 31 31.57 -36.55 -15.16
N LEU A 32 30.79 -37.50 -14.64
CA LEU A 32 29.36 -37.30 -14.35
C LEU A 32 29.13 -36.24 -13.28
N VAL A 33 29.91 -36.25 -12.20
CA VAL A 33 29.84 -35.22 -11.15
C VAL A 33 30.26 -33.86 -11.70
N ALA A 34 31.33 -33.79 -12.49
CA ALA A 34 31.78 -32.56 -13.12
C ALA A 34 30.74 -32.01 -14.13
N MET A 35 30.09 -32.88 -14.90
CA MET A 35 28.97 -32.48 -15.77
C MET A 35 27.77 -32.03 -14.96
N ALA A 36 27.38 -32.74 -13.91
CA ALA A 36 26.29 -32.34 -13.03
C ALA A 36 26.56 -30.98 -12.38
N VAL A 37 27.79 -30.71 -11.94
CA VAL A 37 28.19 -29.43 -11.33
C VAL A 37 28.27 -28.30 -12.37
N THR A 38 28.75 -28.58 -13.59
CA THR A 38 28.83 -27.56 -14.66
C THR A 38 27.48 -27.27 -15.32
N GLN A 39 26.58 -28.24 -15.37
CA GLN A 39 25.20 -28.07 -15.85
C GLN A 39 24.26 -27.52 -14.76
N ASN A 40 24.56 -27.70 -13.47
CA ASN A 40 23.86 -27.03 -12.36
C ASN A 40 24.34 -25.59 -12.10
N LYS A 41 25.03 -24.94 -13.05
CA LYS A 41 25.13 -23.49 -12.97
C LYS A 41 23.70 -22.94 -13.04
N PRO A 42 23.22 -22.18 -12.05
CA PRO A 42 21.91 -21.56 -12.16
C PRO A 42 21.93 -20.74 -13.45
N LEU A 43 20.98 -21.03 -14.36
CA LEU A 43 20.73 -20.18 -15.52
C LEU A 43 20.65 -18.74 -14.99
N PRO A 44 21.28 -17.74 -15.66
CA PRO A 44 21.12 -16.35 -15.27
C PRO A 44 19.61 -16.10 -15.19
N LYS A 45 19.12 -15.83 -13.97
CA LYS A 45 17.69 -15.63 -13.75
C LYS A 45 17.27 -14.51 -14.70
N ASN A 46 16.29 -14.78 -15.54
CA ASN A 46 15.71 -13.77 -16.42
C ASN A 46 14.90 -12.82 -15.52
N ILE A 47 15.58 -11.88 -14.87
CA ILE A 47 14.97 -10.91 -13.96
C ILE A 47 14.22 -9.88 -14.79
N LYS A 48 13.01 -9.52 -14.36
CA LYS A 48 12.21 -8.43 -14.89
C LYS A 48 12.07 -7.36 -13.82
N TYR A 49 11.87 -6.14 -14.27
CA TYR A 49 11.69 -4.98 -13.40
C TYR A 49 10.32 -4.35 -13.64
N GLY A 50 9.87 -3.54 -12.70
CA GLY A 50 8.67 -2.71 -12.84
C GLY A 50 8.77 -1.48 -11.94
N ILE A 51 8.22 -0.36 -12.39
CA ILE A 51 8.28 0.91 -11.68
C ILE A 51 6.86 1.40 -11.40
N VAL A 52 6.59 1.75 -10.15
CA VAL A 52 5.31 2.32 -9.72
C VAL A 52 5.57 3.60 -8.96
N LEU A 53 4.92 4.68 -9.39
CA LEU A 53 4.84 5.92 -8.63
C LEU A 53 3.50 5.96 -7.90
N ASP A 54 3.57 5.97 -6.57
CA ASP A 54 2.44 6.24 -5.69
C ASP A 54 2.37 7.75 -5.44
N ALA A 55 1.44 8.41 -6.12
CA ALA A 55 1.23 9.85 -6.02
C ALA A 55 0.15 10.16 -4.97
N GLY A 56 0.58 10.10 -3.71
CA GLY A 56 -0.20 10.43 -2.53
C GLY A 56 -0.57 11.92 -2.43
N SER A 57 -1.48 12.24 -1.50
CA SER A 57 -1.89 13.64 -1.25
C SER A 57 -0.75 14.51 -0.70
N SER A 58 0.13 13.92 0.11
CA SER A 58 1.15 14.67 0.84
C SER A 58 2.54 14.55 0.22
N HIS A 59 2.81 13.48 -0.54
CA HIS A 59 4.08 13.21 -1.19
C HIS A 59 3.89 12.18 -2.31
N THR A 60 4.89 12.05 -3.18
CA THR A 60 4.97 10.98 -4.19
C THR A 60 6.14 10.06 -3.85
N ASN A 61 5.96 8.74 -3.91
CA ASN A 61 7.04 7.77 -3.80
C ASN A 61 7.18 6.99 -5.11
N LEU A 62 8.41 6.82 -5.58
CA LEU A 62 8.74 5.90 -6.66
C LEU A 62 9.28 4.61 -6.05
N TYR A 63 8.75 3.48 -6.53
CA TYR A 63 9.19 2.14 -6.18
C TYR A 63 9.71 1.43 -7.43
N VAL A 64 10.88 0.80 -7.32
CA VAL A 64 11.37 -0.15 -8.31
C VAL A 64 11.27 -1.54 -7.72
N TYR A 65 10.68 -2.43 -8.51
CA TYR A 65 10.47 -3.83 -8.17
C TYR A 65 11.22 -4.72 -9.17
N GLU A 66 11.66 -5.89 -8.71
CA GLU A 66 12.24 -6.95 -9.55
C GLU A 66 11.58 -8.30 -9.26
N TRP A 67 11.52 -9.17 -10.27
CA TRP A 67 11.04 -10.55 -10.11
C TRP A 67 11.63 -11.48 -11.19
N PRO A 68 11.75 -12.80 -10.94
CA PRO A 68 12.03 -13.77 -12.00
C PRO A 68 10.91 -13.77 -13.05
N ALA A 69 11.24 -13.86 -14.35
CA ALA A 69 10.25 -13.84 -15.44
C ALA A 69 9.21 -14.96 -15.33
N GLU A 70 9.59 -16.09 -14.73
CA GLU A 70 8.69 -17.20 -14.44
C GLU A 70 7.68 -16.82 -13.34
N LYS A 71 6.39 -17.00 -13.64
CA LYS A 71 5.30 -16.76 -12.68
C LYS A 71 4.98 -18.03 -11.89
N GLU A 72 4.65 -17.89 -10.61
CA GLU A 72 4.12 -18.97 -9.76
C GLU A 72 2.60 -18.89 -9.75
N ASN A 73 1.91 -19.89 -10.33
CA ASN A 73 0.44 -19.92 -10.43
C ASN A 73 -0.13 -18.60 -10.98
N ASP A 74 0.36 -18.18 -12.15
CA ASP A 74 -0.01 -16.95 -12.86
C ASP A 74 0.38 -15.63 -12.16
N THR A 75 1.06 -15.69 -11.02
CA THR A 75 1.42 -14.52 -10.21
C THR A 75 2.94 -14.44 -9.98
N GLY A 76 3.54 -13.26 -10.13
CA GLY A 76 4.96 -13.06 -9.90
C GLY A 76 5.32 -13.05 -8.41
N VAL A 77 6.57 -13.40 -8.08
CA VAL A 77 7.17 -13.20 -6.75
C VAL A 77 8.10 -11.99 -6.86
N VAL A 78 7.68 -10.87 -6.30
CA VAL A 78 8.25 -9.55 -6.51
C VAL A 78 9.04 -9.09 -5.27
N HIS A 79 10.20 -8.50 -5.51
CA HIS A 79 11.04 -7.88 -4.49
C HIS A 79 11.20 -6.39 -4.79
N GLN A 80 11.07 -5.55 -3.77
CA GLN A 80 11.36 -4.13 -3.88
C GLN A 80 12.88 -3.91 -3.83
N VAL A 81 13.44 -3.23 -4.83
CA VAL A 81 14.88 -2.98 -4.93
C VAL A 81 15.26 -1.52 -4.68
N GLU A 82 14.33 -0.59 -4.88
CA GLU A 82 14.59 0.83 -4.66
C GLU A 82 13.31 1.57 -4.23
N VAL A 83 13.49 2.60 -3.37
CA VAL A 83 12.46 3.57 -3.01
C VAL A 83 13.05 4.97 -3.10
N CYS A 84 12.39 5.83 -3.85
CA CYS A 84 12.73 7.25 -3.92
C CYS A 84 11.52 8.09 -3.54
N LYS A 85 11.62 8.78 -2.39
CA LYS A 85 10.64 9.79 -2.00
C LYS A 85 10.91 11.06 -2.80
N VAL A 86 9.93 11.48 -3.60
CA VAL A 86 10.00 12.72 -4.36
C VAL A 86 9.99 13.90 -3.41
N GLU A 87 10.89 14.86 -3.64
CA GLU A 87 10.92 16.10 -2.87
C GLU A 87 9.73 17.01 -3.22
N GLY A 88 9.15 17.63 -2.20
CA GLY A 88 8.05 18.57 -2.35
C GLY A 88 6.69 17.97 -2.02
N LEU A 89 5.66 18.49 -2.68
CA LEU A 89 4.26 18.17 -2.43
C LEU A 89 3.83 16.93 -3.20
N GLY A 90 2.69 16.34 -2.82
CA GLY A 90 1.97 15.43 -3.72
C GLY A 90 1.56 16.15 -5.02
N ILE A 91 1.36 15.40 -6.11
CA ILE A 91 1.17 16.01 -7.44
C ILE A 91 -0.04 16.98 -7.52
N SER A 92 -1.08 16.77 -6.69
CA SER A 92 -2.23 17.68 -6.61
C SER A 92 -1.87 19.06 -6.05
N GLY A 93 -0.77 19.18 -5.31
CA GLY A 93 -0.27 20.46 -4.78
C GLY A 93 0.27 21.41 -5.86
N TYR A 94 0.44 20.93 -7.09
CA TYR A 94 0.86 21.73 -8.25
C TYR A 94 -0.33 22.20 -9.09
N SER A 95 -1.55 22.26 -8.52
CA SER A 95 -2.76 22.72 -9.23
C SER A 95 -2.62 24.09 -9.88
N GLN A 96 -1.83 24.99 -9.27
CA GLN A 96 -1.56 26.34 -9.78
C GLN A 96 -0.45 26.38 -10.85
N ASP A 97 0.39 25.34 -10.93
CA ASP A 97 1.49 25.24 -11.89
C ASP A 97 1.71 23.77 -12.30
N PRO A 98 0.82 23.20 -13.14
CA PRO A 98 0.81 21.76 -13.42
C PRO A 98 2.11 21.21 -14.02
N GLU A 99 2.87 21.99 -14.78
CA GLU A 99 4.15 21.54 -15.37
C GLU A 99 5.17 21.16 -14.28
N LYS A 100 5.13 21.83 -13.11
CA LYS A 100 5.99 21.47 -11.97
C LYS A 100 5.69 20.10 -11.37
N ALA A 101 4.48 19.58 -11.53
CA ALA A 101 4.14 18.22 -11.09
C ALA A 101 5.03 17.19 -11.79
N GLY A 102 5.15 17.29 -13.12
CA GLY A 102 6.04 16.43 -13.90
C GLY A 102 7.51 16.64 -13.53
N LEU A 103 7.97 17.90 -13.49
CA LEU A 103 9.36 18.24 -13.16
C LEU A 103 9.81 17.69 -11.79
N SER A 104 8.92 17.65 -10.80
CA SER A 104 9.23 17.09 -9.47
C SER A 104 9.71 15.63 -9.53
N LEU A 105 9.25 14.86 -10.52
CA LEU A 105 9.52 13.43 -10.63
C LEU A 105 10.92 13.13 -11.21
N GLN A 106 11.57 14.10 -11.83
CA GLN A 106 12.80 13.86 -12.60
C GLN A 106 13.94 13.25 -11.78
N HIS A 107 14.12 13.69 -10.54
CA HIS A 107 15.17 13.17 -9.69
C HIS A 107 15.00 11.67 -9.43
N CYS A 108 13.81 11.25 -8.98
CA CYS A 108 13.53 9.84 -8.72
C CYS A 108 13.50 8.99 -9.97
N MET A 109 13.04 9.53 -11.10
CA MET A 109 13.07 8.81 -12.38
C MET A 109 14.49 8.54 -12.87
N LYS A 110 15.43 9.49 -12.68
CA LYS A 110 16.87 9.26 -12.95
C LYS A 110 17.43 8.16 -12.06
N LYS A 111 17.08 8.16 -10.77
CA LYS A 111 17.48 7.08 -9.84
C LYS A 111 16.97 5.71 -10.33
N ALA A 112 15.74 5.64 -10.82
CA ALA A 112 15.20 4.40 -11.39
C ALA A 112 15.98 3.93 -12.63
N GLN A 113 16.44 4.85 -13.49
CA GLN A 113 17.29 4.52 -14.65
C GLN A 113 18.66 3.95 -14.24
N GLU A 114 19.22 4.43 -13.12
CA GLU A 114 20.49 3.92 -12.58
C GLU A 114 20.34 2.51 -12.00
N VAL A 115 19.18 2.20 -11.42
CA VAL A 115 18.89 0.89 -10.80
C VAL A 115 18.54 -0.18 -11.83
N VAL A 116 17.71 0.14 -12.83
CA VAL A 116 17.30 -0.83 -13.85
C VAL A 116 18.40 -0.96 -14.91
N PRO A 117 18.82 -2.19 -15.31
CA PRO A 117 19.80 -2.37 -16.38
C PRO A 117 19.35 -1.73 -17.70
N GLU A 118 20.26 -1.06 -18.40
CA GLU A 118 19.97 -0.30 -19.64
C GLU A 118 19.26 -1.15 -20.71
N GLN A 119 19.65 -2.42 -20.85
CA GLN A 119 19.06 -3.34 -21.82
C GLN A 119 17.60 -3.68 -21.52
N GLN A 120 17.13 -3.39 -20.29
CA GLN A 120 15.79 -3.71 -19.80
C GLN A 120 14.90 -2.47 -19.65
N HIS A 121 15.42 -1.26 -19.90
CA HIS A 121 14.64 -0.03 -19.76
C HIS A 121 13.36 -0.09 -20.60
N LEU A 122 13.46 -0.41 -21.89
CA LEU A 122 12.33 -0.41 -22.82
C LEU A 122 11.26 -1.48 -22.53
N GLU A 123 11.59 -2.54 -21.78
CA GLU A 123 10.61 -3.57 -21.38
C GLU A 123 10.02 -3.33 -19.98
N THR A 124 10.68 -2.50 -19.16
CA THR A 124 10.29 -2.24 -17.78
C THR A 124 9.03 -1.37 -17.74
N PRO A 125 7.88 -1.89 -17.31
CA PRO A 125 6.64 -1.12 -17.25
C PRO A 125 6.72 -0.04 -16.16
N LEU A 126 6.20 1.13 -16.50
CA LEU A 126 6.17 2.32 -15.65
C LEU A 126 4.72 2.78 -15.48
N TYR A 127 4.25 2.82 -14.23
CA TYR A 127 2.91 3.26 -13.86
C TYR A 127 2.98 4.42 -12.87
N LEU A 128 1.98 5.31 -12.92
CA LEU A 128 1.68 6.22 -11.83
C LEU A 128 0.22 6.07 -11.39
N GLY A 129 0.02 5.80 -10.11
CA GLY A 129 -1.29 5.77 -9.46
C GLY A 129 -1.40 6.96 -8.52
N ALA A 130 -2.32 7.88 -8.81
CA ALA A 130 -2.63 8.99 -7.93
C ALA A 130 -3.83 8.67 -7.04
N THR A 131 -3.78 9.05 -5.76
CA THR A 131 -4.79 8.65 -4.76
C THR A 131 -5.70 9.82 -4.37
N ALA A 132 -6.13 9.88 -3.10
CA ALA A 132 -7.12 10.82 -2.60
C ALA A 132 -6.81 12.30 -2.88
N GLY A 133 -5.54 12.72 -2.92
CA GLY A 133 -5.18 14.11 -3.25
C GLY A 133 -5.67 14.52 -4.64
N MET A 134 -5.46 13.66 -5.64
CA MET A 134 -5.97 13.90 -7.00
C MET A 134 -7.47 13.64 -7.13
N ARG A 135 -8.06 12.74 -6.32
CA ARG A 135 -9.53 12.60 -6.23
C ARG A 135 -10.16 13.92 -5.78
N LEU A 136 -9.62 14.55 -4.74
CA LEU A 136 -10.08 15.87 -4.27
C LEU A 136 -9.90 16.96 -5.32
N LEU A 137 -8.73 17.04 -5.97
CA LEU A 137 -8.50 18.01 -7.04
C LEU A 137 -9.45 17.80 -8.23
N SER A 138 -9.77 16.55 -8.57
CA SER A 138 -10.70 16.23 -9.65
C SER A 138 -12.14 16.66 -9.32
N LEU A 139 -12.56 16.49 -8.07
CA LEU A 139 -13.86 16.97 -7.57
C LEU A 139 -13.93 18.50 -7.53
N GLU A 140 -12.84 19.16 -7.15
CA GLU A 140 -12.74 20.63 -7.12
C GLU A 140 -12.70 21.23 -8.54
N ASN A 141 -11.79 20.73 -9.38
CA ASN A 141 -11.61 21.19 -10.75
C ASN A 141 -11.00 20.09 -11.63
N ARG A 142 -11.87 19.36 -12.33
CA ARG A 142 -11.49 18.28 -13.24
C ARG A 142 -10.48 18.69 -14.30
N SER A 143 -10.62 19.88 -14.90
CA SER A 143 -9.69 20.35 -15.94
C SER A 143 -8.27 20.56 -15.40
N VAL A 144 -8.15 21.04 -14.17
CA VAL A 144 -6.84 21.21 -13.53
C VAL A 144 -6.23 19.86 -13.17
N ALA A 145 -7.02 18.91 -12.66
CA ALA A 145 -6.55 17.55 -12.41
C ALA A 145 -6.03 16.88 -13.69
N GLU A 146 -6.73 17.02 -14.82
CA GLU A 146 -6.30 16.51 -16.12
C GLU A 146 -5.01 17.16 -16.62
N LYS A 147 -4.83 18.48 -16.41
CA LYS A 147 -3.57 19.18 -16.74
C LYS A 147 -2.39 18.66 -15.91
N VAL A 148 -2.59 18.42 -14.61
CA VAL A 148 -1.56 17.86 -13.72
C VAL A 148 -1.17 16.45 -14.18
N LEU A 149 -2.15 15.58 -14.48
CA LEU A 149 -1.86 14.26 -15.02
C LEU A 149 -1.13 14.34 -16.36
N SER A 150 -1.57 15.21 -17.28
CA SER A 150 -0.92 15.37 -18.59
C SER A 150 0.56 15.82 -18.48
N ALA A 151 0.87 16.75 -17.57
CA ALA A 151 2.24 17.19 -17.32
C ALA A 151 3.11 16.05 -16.74
N VAL A 152 2.54 15.24 -15.85
CA VAL A 152 3.16 14.03 -15.31
C VAL A 152 3.41 13.01 -16.42
N GLU A 153 2.41 12.69 -17.24
CA GLU A 153 2.54 11.76 -18.37
C GLU A 153 3.63 12.20 -19.35
N LYS A 154 3.63 13.48 -19.73
CA LYS A 154 4.65 14.07 -20.60
C LYS A 154 6.06 13.86 -20.05
N THR A 155 6.24 14.02 -18.74
CA THR A 155 7.53 13.78 -18.10
C THR A 155 7.88 12.30 -18.08
N LEU A 156 6.96 11.43 -17.65
CA LEU A 156 7.22 9.98 -17.55
C LEU A 156 7.53 9.35 -18.91
N ARG A 157 6.87 9.81 -19.99
CA ARG A 157 7.14 9.39 -21.38
C ARG A 157 8.52 9.83 -21.90
N SER A 158 9.17 10.80 -21.26
CA SER A 158 10.52 11.24 -21.66
C SER A 158 11.63 10.31 -21.17
N PHE A 159 11.32 9.38 -20.25
CA PHE A 159 12.25 8.37 -19.75
C PHE A 159 12.17 7.09 -20.60
N PRO A 160 13.26 6.30 -20.70
CA PRO A 160 13.36 5.13 -21.59
C PRO A 160 12.60 3.89 -21.08
N PHE A 161 11.55 4.08 -20.28
CA PHE A 161 10.74 3.00 -19.73
C PHE A 161 9.46 2.78 -20.54
N ASN A 162 8.88 1.59 -20.41
CA ASN A 162 7.61 1.26 -21.03
C ASN A 162 6.47 1.92 -20.25
N PHE A 163 6.13 3.17 -20.57
CA PHE A 163 5.06 3.91 -19.91
C PHE A 163 3.68 3.28 -20.18
N GLN A 164 3.02 2.84 -19.12
CA GLN A 164 1.73 2.15 -19.18
C GLN A 164 0.54 3.05 -18.83
N GLY A 165 0.76 4.16 -18.12
CA GLY A 165 -0.28 5.13 -17.81
C GLY A 165 -0.08 5.86 -16.48
N ALA A 166 -0.69 7.04 -16.38
CA ALA A 166 -0.81 7.81 -15.15
C ALA A 166 -2.31 8.08 -14.91
N ARG A 167 -2.86 7.59 -13.80
CA ARG A 167 -4.30 7.75 -13.54
C ARG A 167 -4.60 7.95 -12.06
N ILE A 168 -5.78 8.49 -11.79
CA ILE A 168 -6.36 8.50 -10.45
C ILE A 168 -6.95 7.11 -10.20
N ILE A 169 -6.47 6.41 -9.17
CA ILE A 169 -7.01 5.11 -8.78
C ILE A 169 -8.24 5.29 -7.89
N SER A 170 -9.17 4.34 -7.95
CA SER A 170 -10.33 4.35 -7.06
C SER A 170 -9.90 4.07 -5.61
N GLY A 171 -10.74 4.48 -4.66
CA GLY A 171 -10.48 4.17 -3.25
C GLY A 171 -10.50 2.66 -2.96
N GLN A 172 -11.30 1.90 -3.70
CA GLN A 172 -11.36 0.44 -3.57
C GLN A 172 -10.08 -0.21 -4.12
N GLU A 173 -9.56 0.27 -5.26
CA GLU A 173 -8.28 -0.18 -5.82
C GLU A 173 -7.14 0.08 -4.85
N GLU A 174 -7.07 1.29 -4.28
CA GLU A 174 -6.05 1.69 -3.29
C GLU A 174 -6.05 0.75 -2.08
N GLY A 175 -7.22 0.47 -1.49
CA GLY A 175 -7.35 -0.45 -0.36
C GLY A 175 -7.01 -1.90 -0.74
N ALA A 176 -7.49 -2.37 -1.89
CA ALA A 176 -7.22 -3.72 -2.38
C ALA A 176 -5.73 -3.96 -2.65
N TYR A 177 -5.04 -3.03 -3.31
CA TYR A 177 -3.60 -3.15 -3.55
C TYR A 177 -2.82 -3.14 -2.23
N GLY A 178 -3.18 -2.32 -1.24
CA GLY A 178 -2.60 -2.38 0.09
C GLY A 178 -2.78 -3.74 0.77
N TRP A 179 -3.99 -4.31 0.69
CA TRP A 179 -4.29 -5.65 1.21
C TRP A 179 -3.49 -6.76 0.52
N ILE A 180 -3.35 -6.69 -0.82
CA ILE A 180 -2.50 -7.61 -1.57
C ILE A 180 -1.06 -7.49 -1.08
N THR A 181 -0.52 -6.28 -0.95
CA THR A 181 0.85 -6.04 -0.51
C THR A 181 1.12 -6.63 0.88
N ILE A 182 0.27 -6.37 1.87
CA ILE A 182 0.43 -6.91 3.23
C ILE A 182 0.42 -8.45 3.21
N ASN A 183 -0.55 -9.05 2.52
CA ASN A 183 -0.66 -10.51 2.49
C ASN A 183 0.43 -11.18 1.66
N TYR A 184 0.94 -10.50 0.64
CA TYR A 184 2.09 -10.93 -0.13
C TYR A 184 3.36 -10.94 0.74
N LEU A 185 3.64 -9.84 1.44
CA LEU A 185 4.82 -9.71 2.31
C LEU A 185 4.78 -10.67 3.51
N LEU A 186 3.59 -10.95 4.04
CA LEU A 186 3.40 -11.92 5.13
C LEU A 186 3.41 -13.38 4.67
N GLY A 187 3.45 -13.64 3.35
CA GLY A 187 3.38 -15.00 2.80
C GLY A 187 2.03 -15.70 3.05
N ASN A 188 0.95 -14.92 3.25
CA ASN A 188 -0.38 -15.46 3.51
C ASN A 188 -1.03 -16.06 2.25
N PHE A 189 -0.61 -15.62 1.07
CA PHE A 189 -0.95 -16.31 -0.18
C PHE A 189 -0.12 -17.58 -0.25
N LYS A 190 -0.77 -18.75 -0.12
CA LYS A 190 -0.09 -20.07 -0.17
C LYS A 190 0.73 -20.22 -1.45
N GLN A 191 2.03 -19.98 -1.37
CA GLN A 191 3.02 -20.27 -2.41
C GLN A 191 3.32 -21.77 -2.34
N SER A 192 2.77 -22.53 -3.28
CA SER A 192 2.86 -24.00 -3.25
C SER A 192 4.22 -24.56 -3.67
N GLY A 193 5.19 -23.73 -4.10
CA GLY A 193 6.43 -24.24 -4.70
C GLY A 193 7.75 -23.95 -3.96
N TRP A 194 7.91 -22.79 -3.33
CA TRP A 194 9.26 -22.30 -2.95
C TRP A 194 9.54 -22.21 -1.44
N LEU A 195 8.52 -22.33 -0.57
CA LEU A 195 8.68 -22.16 0.87
C LEU A 195 9.50 -23.24 1.60
N ASN A 196 10.11 -24.19 0.87
CA ASN A 196 11.13 -25.09 1.43
C ASN A 196 12.50 -24.41 1.65
N PHE A 197 12.72 -23.18 1.16
CA PHE A 197 13.97 -22.41 1.38
C PHE A 197 13.89 -21.35 2.49
N LEU A 198 12.70 -21.05 3.03
CA LEU A 198 12.50 -20.12 4.14
C LEU A 198 11.81 -20.84 5.31
N PRO A 199 12.55 -21.52 6.20
CA PRO A 199 11.99 -22.46 7.18
C PRO A 199 11.12 -21.84 8.29
N ASN A 200 10.92 -20.52 8.31
CA ASN A 200 10.24 -19.81 9.40
C ASN A 200 8.92 -19.10 9.02
N LEU A 201 8.46 -19.12 7.77
CA LEU A 201 7.13 -18.62 7.44
C LEU A 201 6.08 -19.71 7.70
N LYS A 202 5.58 -19.78 8.94
CA LYS A 202 4.38 -20.56 9.26
C LYS A 202 3.20 -19.98 8.48
N SER A 203 2.71 -20.71 7.48
CA SER A 203 1.46 -20.39 6.78
C SER A 203 0.31 -20.37 7.80
N ARG A 204 -0.12 -19.18 8.22
CA ARG A 204 -1.37 -19.00 8.99
C ARG A 204 -2.53 -19.22 8.03
N SER A 205 -3.53 -19.99 8.44
CA SER A 205 -4.74 -20.21 7.65
C SER A 205 -5.60 -18.95 7.66
N GLY A 206 -5.34 -18.02 6.73
CA GLY A 206 -6.10 -16.78 6.61
C GLY A 206 -5.29 -15.66 5.98
N THR A 207 -5.98 -14.61 5.55
CA THR A 207 -5.36 -13.35 5.12
C THR A 207 -5.50 -12.32 6.24
N SER A 208 -4.48 -11.50 6.44
CA SER A 208 -4.57 -10.33 7.31
C SER A 208 -5.38 -9.23 6.63
N GLY A 209 -6.13 -8.46 7.41
CA GLY A 209 -6.71 -7.20 6.95
C GLY A 209 -5.64 -6.12 6.78
N ALA A 210 -6.00 -5.06 6.07
CA ALA A 210 -5.16 -3.91 5.81
C ALA A 210 -5.88 -2.63 6.28
N LEU A 211 -5.14 -1.79 6.99
CA LEU A 211 -5.55 -0.44 7.38
C LEU A 211 -4.54 0.55 6.79
N ASP A 212 -5.02 1.49 5.99
CA ASP A 212 -4.19 2.54 5.42
C ASP A 212 -4.66 3.91 5.89
N LEU A 213 -3.72 4.78 6.25
CA LEU A 213 -3.99 6.16 6.65
C LEU A 213 -3.11 7.12 5.87
N GLY A 214 -3.68 7.73 4.84
CA GLY A 214 -3.06 8.80 4.08
C GLY A 214 -3.32 10.19 4.66
N GLY A 215 -2.89 11.22 3.93
CA GLY A 215 -3.21 12.61 4.26
C GLY A 215 -4.66 12.97 3.96
N ALA A 216 -5.25 12.40 2.89
CA ALA A 216 -6.58 12.76 2.41
C ALA A 216 -7.65 11.65 2.47
N SER A 217 -7.29 10.38 2.64
CA SER A 217 -8.24 9.29 2.91
C SER A 217 -7.66 8.26 3.88
N THR A 218 -8.52 7.38 4.36
CA THR A 218 -8.14 6.16 5.06
C THR A 218 -8.92 4.98 4.50
N GLN A 219 -8.35 3.79 4.55
CA GLN A 219 -8.89 2.58 3.96
C GLN A 219 -8.90 1.45 4.99
N ILE A 220 -9.90 0.59 4.84
CA ILE A 220 -10.00 -0.69 5.54
C ILE A 220 -10.35 -1.76 4.51
N THR A 221 -9.58 -2.83 4.50
CA THR A 221 -9.72 -3.91 3.51
C THR A 221 -9.45 -5.26 4.15
N PHE A 222 -10.40 -6.21 4.07
CA PHE A 222 -10.23 -7.56 4.64
C PHE A 222 -11.22 -8.55 4.02
N VAL A 223 -10.98 -9.85 4.25
CA VAL A 223 -11.91 -10.92 3.86
C VAL A 223 -12.83 -11.22 5.06
N PRO A 224 -14.14 -10.93 4.99
CA PRO A 224 -15.10 -11.26 6.05
C PRO A 224 -15.44 -12.75 6.09
N ASP A 225 -15.80 -13.31 7.25
CA ASP A 225 -16.28 -14.71 7.37
C ASP A 225 -17.75 -14.86 6.95
N GLN A 226 -18.52 -13.80 7.09
CA GLN A 226 -19.95 -13.78 6.78
C GLN A 226 -20.18 -13.34 5.34
N GLU A 227 -20.90 -14.18 4.60
CA GLU A 227 -21.40 -13.91 3.26
C GLU A 227 -22.94 -13.82 3.30
N PRO A 228 -23.57 -12.91 2.53
CA PRO A 228 -22.95 -11.95 1.62
C PRO A 228 -22.50 -10.64 2.31
N ILE A 229 -21.56 -9.93 1.69
CA ILE A 229 -21.29 -8.51 1.98
C ILE A 229 -22.55 -7.71 1.62
N GLU A 230 -23.20 -7.05 2.59
CA GLU A 230 -24.47 -6.33 2.37
C GLU A 230 -24.36 -5.14 1.40
N SER A 231 -23.16 -4.61 1.21
CA SER A 231 -22.87 -3.54 0.25
C SER A 231 -22.03 -4.08 -0.91
N ASP A 232 -22.68 -4.30 -2.06
CA ASP A 232 -22.03 -4.73 -3.29
C ASP A 232 -20.92 -3.75 -3.73
N ASP A 233 -21.14 -2.44 -3.53
CA ASP A 233 -20.16 -1.38 -3.79
C ASP A 233 -18.91 -1.45 -2.90
N ASN A 234 -18.90 -2.30 -1.87
CA ASN A 234 -17.72 -2.52 -1.02
C ASN A 234 -17.16 -3.93 -1.14
N SER A 235 -17.67 -4.75 -2.06
CA SER A 235 -17.13 -6.08 -2.38
C SER A 235 -16.23 -6.02 -3.62
N LEU A 236 -15.03 -6.60 -3.53
CA LEU A 236 -14.19 -6.88 -4.69
C LEU A 236 -13.78 -8.35 -4.75
N HIS A 237 -13.84 -8.90 -5.95
CA HIS A 237 -13.49 -10.29 -6.23
C HIS A 237 -12.17 -10.37 -6.97
N PHE A 238 -11.20 -11.09 -6.40
CA PHE A 238 -9.89 -11.31 -7.01
C PHE A 238 -9.56 -12.79 -7.08
N ARG A 239 -8.72 -13.18 -8.05
CA ARG A 239 -8.07 -14.48 -8.06
C ARG A 239 -6.56 -14.29 -8.00
N LEU A 240 -5.95 -14.73 -6.90
CA LEU A 240 -4.51 -14.60 -6.64
C LEU A 240 -3.92 -15.98 -6.32
N TYR A 241 -2.83 -16.34 -6.99
CA TYR A 241 -2.17 -17.66 -6.84
C TYR A 241 -3.17 -18.83 -6.95
N GLY A 242 -4.10 -18.75 -7.91
CA GLY A 242 -5.12 -19.78 -8.15
C GLY A 242 -6.34 -19.76 -7.21
N LYS A 243 -6.32 -18.99 -6.10
CA LYS A 243 -7.41 -18.89 -5.13
C LYS A 243 -8.24 -17.62 -5.33
N SER A 244 -9.56 -17.76 -5.27
CA SER A 244 -10.49 -16.62 -5.28
C SER A 244 -10.68 -16.04 -3.89
N TYR A 245 -10.79 -14.72 -3.80
CA TYR A 245 -11.05 -13.97 -2.57
C TYR A 245 -12.20 -13.01 -2.83
N ASN A 246 -13.19 -13.01 -1.93
CA ASN A 246 -14.18 -11.94 -1.80
C ASN A 246 -13.70 -11.02 -0.68
N VAL A 247 -13.36 -9.78 -1.03
CA VAL A 247 -12.70 -8.82 -0.15
C VAL A 247 -13.63 -7.64 0.07
N TYR A 248 -13.93 -7.35 1.33
CA TYR A 248 -14.53 -6.07 1.69
C TYR A 248 -13.46 -4.98 1.61
N THR A 249 -13.76 -3.86 0.96
CA THR A 249 -12.89 -2.69 0.89
C THR A 249 -13.70 -1.41 0.90
N HIS A 250 -13.25 -0.44 1.71
CA HIS A 250 -13.82 0.90 1.69
C HIS A 250 -12.73 1.96 1.89
N SER A 251 -12.91 3.11 1.21
CA SER A 251 -12.04 4.28 1.32
C SER A 251 -12.84 5.49 1.77
N PHE A 252 -12.54 5.97 2.97
CA PHE A 252 -13.15 7.17 3.53
C PHE A 252 -12.37 8.39 3.05
N LEU A 253 -12.79 8.95 1.91
CA LEU A 253 -12.28 10.24 1.43
C LEU A 253 -12.56 11.33 2.47
N CYS A 254 -11.63 12.28 2.63
CA CYS A 254 -11.63 13.32 3.67
C CYS A 254 -11.30 12.88 5.09
N TYR A 255 -11.14 11.56 5.34
CA TYR A 255 -10.76 11.02 6.66
C TYR A 255 -9.29 10.63 6.75
N GLY A 256 -8.47 11.05 5.79
CA GLY A 256 -7.01 11.06 5.97
C GLY A 256 -6.61 12.12 7.01
N LYS A 257 -5.47 11.95 7.67
CA LYS A 257 -5.10 12.74 8.85
C LYS A 257 -5.07 14.25 8.63
N ASP A 258 -4.68 14.71 7.44
CA ASP A 258 -4.56 16.14 7.12
C ASP A 258 -5.94 16.76 6.86
N GLN A 259 -6.81 16.02 6.17
CA GLN A 259 -8.19 16.45 5.90
C GLN A 259 -9.09 16.32 7.13
N ALA A 260 -8.90 15.29 7.97
CA ALA A 260 -9.59 15.13 9.24
C ALA A 260 -9.27 16.28 10.21
N LEU A 261 -8.00 16.72 10.27
CA LEU A 261 -7.62 17.91 11.03
C LEU A 261 -8.32 19.16 10.48
N ARG A 262 -8.39 19.31 9.16
CA ARG A 262 -9.05 20.44 8.52
C ARG A 262 -10.56 20.46 8.77
N LEU A 263 -11.23 19.31 8.67
CA LEU A 263 -12.64 19.12 9.06
C LEU A 263 -12.88 19.52 10.52
N LYS A 264 -12.04 19.02 11.44
CA LYS A 264 -12.12 19.36 12.87
C LYS A 264 -11.99 20.88 13.09
N LEU A 265 -11.01 21.51 12.44
CA LEU A 265 -10.81 22.96 12.54
C LEU A 265 -11.98 23.75 11.95
N ALA A 266 -12.56 23.29 10.84
CA ALA A 266 -13.75 23.89 10.25
C ALA A 266 -14.98 23.79 11.17
N CYS A 267 -15.15 22.68 11.91
CA CYS A 267 -16.21 22.58 12.91
C CYS A 267 -15.93 23.43 14.16
N ASP A 268 -14.69 23.45 14.64
CA ASP A 268 -14.33 24.19 15.87
C ASP A 268 -14.36 25.73 15.67
N VAL A 269 -14.01 26.22 14.47
CA VAL A 269 -13.96 27.67 14.19
C VAL A 269 -15.34 28.33 14.23
N GLN A 270 -16.43 27.58 13.97
CA GLN A 270 -17.80 28.10 14.02
C GLN A 270 -18.17 28.65 15.42
N SER A 271 -17.53 28.14 16.48
CA SER A 271 -17.74 28.60 17.85
C SER A 271 -16.89 29.81 18.25
N THR A 272 -16.03 30.30 17.35
CA THR A 272 -15.05 31.35 17.64
C THR A 272 -15.53 32.71 17.10
N GLN A 273 -15.47 33.76 17.93
CA GLN A 273 -15.90 35.12 17.54
C GLN A 273 -14.75 36.03 17.09
N ASN A 274 -13.53 35.83 17.62
CA ASN A 274 -12.41 36.78 17.45
C ASN A 274 -11.25 36.22 16.61
N GLY A 275 -11.51 35.20 15.78
CA GLY A 275 -10.48 34.56 14.96
C GLY A 275 -9.35 33.90 15.76
N SER A 276 -9.59 33.55 17.02
CA SER A 276 -8.59 32.91 17.89
C SER A 276 -9.15 31.61 18.48
N LEU A 277 -8.63 30.48 18.01
CA LEU A 277 -9.05 29.14 18.41
C LEU A 277 -8.02 28.54 19.36
N LEU A 278 -8.45 28.23 20.59
CA LEU A 278 -7.66 27.46 21.54
C LEU A 278 -7.91 25.97 21.28
N ASP A 279 -6.93 25.28 20.72
CA ASP A 279 -7.08 23.92 20.21
C ASP A 279 -6.38 22.88 21.10
N PRO A 280 -7.14 21.92 21.66
CA PRO A 280 -6.60 20.90 22.57
C PRO A 280 -5.69 19.87 21.89
N CYS A 281 -5.74 19.75 20.55
CA CYS A 281 -4.95 18.79 19.79
C CYS A 281 -3.52 19.25 19.51
N PHE A 282 -3.18 20.52 19.77
CA PHE A 282 -1.84 21.06 19.61
C PHE A 282 -1.16 21.28 20.96
N HIS A 283 0.16 21.15 20.99
CA HIS A 283 0.94 21.34 22.22
C HIS A 283 0.83 22.75 22.80
N GLN A 284 0.94 22.88 24.12
CA GLN A 284 0.99 24.18 24.80
C GLN A 284 2.08 25.06 24.17
N GLY A 285 1.72 26.29 23.80
CA GLY A 285 2.63 27.25 23.18
C GLY A 285 2.74 27.14 21.66
N TYR A 286 2.09 26.15 21.03
CA TYR A 286 1.94 26.11 19.58
C TYR A 286 1.12 27.32 19.11
N LEU A 287 1.59 27.97 18.05
CA LEU A 287 0.92 29.09 17.41
C LEU A 287 0.99 28.94 15.89
N ARG A 288 -0.16 28.98 15.23
CA ARG A 288 -0.25 29.06 13.76
C ARG A 288 -1.30 30.09 13.36
N ILE A 289 -0.96 30.92 12.37
CA ILE A 289 -1.89 31.84 11.74
C ILE A 289 -2.14 31.30 10.33
N MET A 290 -3.41 31.26 9.91
CA MET A 290 -3.80 30.88 8.56
C MET A 290 -4.98 31.71 8.08
N ASN A 291 -5.16 31.84 6.77
CA ASN A 291 -6.37 32.45 6.24
C ASN A 291 -7.55 31.48 6.40
N VAL A 292 -8.72 32.02 6.74
CA VAL A 292 -9.96 31.25 6.84
C VAL A 292 -10.33 30.63 5.49
N SER A 293 -10.07 31.31 4.38
CA SER A 293 -10.31 30.76 3.03
C SER A 293 -9.54 29.46 2.79
N GLU A 294 -8.33 29.33 3.35
CA GLU A 294 -7.54 28.09 3.28
C GLU A 294 -8.19 26.91 4.00
N LEU A 295 -9.17 27.12 4.89
CA LEU A 295 -9.97 26.04 5.48
C LEU A 295 -11.06 25.55 4.56
N TYR A 296 -11.57 26.35 3.62
CA TYR A 296 -12.73 26.01 2.79
C TYR A 296 -12.41 25.76 1.32
N THR A 297 -11.15 25.93 0.89
CA THR A 297 -10.72 25.71 -0.51
C THR A 297 -10.92 24.31 -1.11
N ASN A 298 -11.18 23.26 -0.33
CA ASN A 298 -11.28 21.89 -0.87
C ASN A 298 -12.65 21.24 -0.55
N PRO A 299 -13.03 20.20 -1.33
CA PRO A 299 -14.36 19.59 -1.22
C PRO A 299 -14.71 19.00 0.14
N CYS A 300 -13.72 18.66 0.99
CA CYS A 300 -13.97 18.09 2.31
C CYS A 300 -14.65 19.07 3.27
N THR A 301 -14.47 20.37 3.05
CA THR A 301 -14.90 21.43 3.96
C THR A 301 -15.76 22.48 3.29
N ALA A 302 -15.79 22.53 1.95
CA ALA A 302 -16.46 23.59 1.17
C ALA A 302 -17.95 23.76 1.52
N GLU A 303 -18.68 22.66 1.76
CA GLU A 303 -20.10 22.72 2.11
C GLU A 303 -20.37 23.36 3.48
N GLY A 304 -19.36 23.37 4.37
CA GLY A 304 -19.44 23.97 5.69
C GLY A 304 -18.97 25.43 5.75
N GLU A 305 -18.72 26.07 4.59
CA GLU A 305 -18.27 27.45 4.54
C GLU A 305 -19.33 28.40 5.13
N GLN A 306 -18.92 29.18 6.12
CA GLN A 306 -19.75 30.18 6.77
C GLN A 306 -19.07 31.54 6.72
N GLN A 307 -19.88 32.60 6.70
CA GLN A 307 -19.38 33.97 6.76
C GLN A 307 -18.89 34.27 8.17
N LEU A 308 -17.59 34.13 8.40
CA LEU A 308 -16.95 34.45 9.68
C LEU A 308 -16.61 35.95 9.75
N PRO A 309 -16.67 36.58 10.94
CA PRO A 309 -16.36 38.00 11.12
C PRO A 309 -14.85 38.32 11.08
N PHE A 310 -14.02 37.36 10.66
CA PHE A 310 -12.57 37.46 10.56
C PHE A 310 -12.05 36.70 9.35
N THR A 311 -10.96 37.18 8.78
CA THR A 311 -10.29 36.56 7.61
C THR A 311 -9.09 35.69 8.00
N GLN A 312 -8.55 35.89 9.20
CA GLN A 312 -7.43 35.12 9.74
C GLN A 312 -7.84 34.35 10.98
N LEU A 313 -7.37 33.11 11.06
CA LEU A 313 -7.53 32.24 12.20
C LEU A 313 -6.18 32.03 12.89
N GLN A 314 -6.11 32.36 14.17
CA GLN A 314 -5.00 32.11 15.06
C GLN A 314 -5.29 30.85 15.89
N ILE A 315 -4.61 29.76 15.57
CA ILE A 315 -4.68 28.49 16.30
C ILE A 315 -3.62 28.50 17.40
N ARG A 316 -4.06 28.33 18.65
CA ARG A 316 -3.21 28.27 19.85
C ARG A 316 -3.36 26.91 20.52
N GLY A 317 -2.26 26.19 20.74
CA GLY A 317 -2.32 24.88 21.37
C GLY A 317 -2.38 24.96 22.90
N ASN A 318 -3.17 24.07 23.52
CA ASN A 318 -3.21 23.90 24.98
C ASN A 318 -3.01 22.46 25.48
N GLY A 319 -2.81 21.49 24.57
CA GLY A 319 -2.35 20.14 24.89
C GLY A 319 -3.26 19.35 25.84
N ASP A 320 -4.52 19.14 25.46
CA ASP A 320 -5.49 18.36 26.25
C ASP A 320 -5.99 17.16 25.43
N HIS A 321 -5.43 15.98 25.71
CA HIS A 321 -5.75 14.75 24.96
C HIS A 321 -7.25 14.39 25.03
N GLN A 322 -7.90 14.54 26.19
CA GLN A 322 -9.31 14.15 26.33
C GLN A 322 -10.22 15.07 25.52
N LYS A 323 -9.99 16.39 25.58
CA LYS A 323 -10.72 17.35 24.74
C LYS A 323 -10.40 17.19 23.27
N CYS A 324 -9.15 16.90 22.92
CA CYS A 324 -8.79 16.60 21.54
C CYS A 324 -9.57 15.40 21.00
N ARG A 325 -9.64 14.31 21.76
CA ARG A 325 -10.43 13.13 21.40
C ARG A 325 -11.91 13.47 21.19
N MET A 326 -12.50 14.24 22.10
CA MET A 326 -13.90 14.67 21.98
C MET A 326 -14.13 15.55 20.74
N ASN A 327 -13.24 16.49 20.44
CA ASN A 327 -13.36 17.34 19.24
C ASN A 327 -13.22 16.53 17.95
N ILE A 328 -12.29 15.57 17.92
CA ILE A 328 -12.15 14.66 16.76
C ILE A 328 -13.39 13.80 16.58
N GLN A 329 -14.00 13.29 17.66
CA GLN A 329 -15.21 12.45 17.56
C GLN A 329 -16.39 13.16 16.88
N LYS A 330 -16.45 14.50 16.93
CA LYS A 330 -17.51 15.29 16.28
C LYS A 330 -17.51 15.21 14.75
N ILE A 331 -16.39 14.84 14.11
CA ILE A 331 -16.34 14.74 12.65
C ILE A 331 -16.91 13.42 12.13
N PHE A 332 -17.27 12.48 13.01
CA PHE A 332 -17.82 11.17 12.65
C PHE A 332 -19.31 11.11 12.97
N ASN A 333 -20.15 10.84 11.96
CA ASN A 333 -21.59 10.69 12.14
C ASN A 333 -21.95 9.21 12.33
N ASN A 334 -22.43 8.84 13.53
CA ASN A 334 -22.87 7.49 13.87
C ASN A 334 -24.39 7.39 14.11
N SER A 335 -25.16 8.42 13.75
CA SER A 335 -26.59 8.51 14.06
C SER A 335 -27.46 7.57 13.21
N HIS A 336 -27.02 7.25 12.00
CA HIS A 336 -27.80 6.47 11.03
C HIS A 336 -26.95 5.33 10.45
N CYS A 337 -27.51 4.12 10.42
CA CYS A 337 -26.91 2.96 9.77
C CYS A 337 -28.00 2.16 9.05
N PRO A 338 -28.01 2.10 7.71
CA PRO A 338 -29.01 1.37 6.94
C PRO A 338 -28.69 -0.14 6.79
N TYR A 339 -27.57 -0.60 7.37
CA TYR A 339 -27.08 -1.97 7.30
C TYR A 339 -27.10 -2.66 8.67
N SER A 340 -26.73 -3.94 8.75
CA SER A 340 -26.61 -4.66 10.03
C SER A 340 -25.57 -4.05 10.98
N SER A 341 -24.47 -3.55 10.43
CA SER A 341 -23.47 -2.75 11.15
C SER A 341 -22.80 -1.74 10.24
N CYS A 342 -22.47 -0.59 10.80
CA CYS A 342 -21.74 0.46 10.10
C CYS A 342 -20.46 0.83 10.84
N SER A 343 -19.53 1.40 10.08
CA SER A 343 -18.39 2.12 10.61
C SER A 343 -18.84 3.49 11.11
N PHE A 344 -18.91 4.48 10.22
CA PHE A 344 -19.46 5.82 10.43
C PHE A 344 -20.04 6.32 9.09
N ASN A 345 -20.78 7.42 9.13
CA ASN A 345 -21.50 8.03 8.01
C ASN A 345 -22.42 7.06 7.25
N GLY A 346 -23.03 6.10 7.96
CA GLY A 346 -23.91 5.09 7.37
C GLY A 346 -23.21 4.10 6.43
N ILE A 347 -21.88 4.02 6.46
CA ILE A 347 -21.11 3.09 5.63
C ILE A 347 -21.08 1.70 6.28
N PHE A 348 -21.56 0.69 5.55
CA PHE A 348 -21.52 -0.71 5.96
C PHE A 348 -20.12 -1.11 6.41
N LEU A 349 -20.02 -1.87 7.49
CA LEU A 349 -18.78 -2.49 7.90
C LEU A 349 -19.11 -3.91 8.40
N PRO A 350 -18.62 -4.97 7.73
CA PRO A 350 -18.76 -6.34 8.24
C PRO A 350 -18.10 -6.48 9.62
N PRO A 351 -18.51 -7.48 10.42
CA PRO A 351 -17.83 -7.79 11.68
C PRO A 351 -16.31 -7.91 11.49
N ILE A 352 -15.54 -7.13 12.24
CA ILE A 352 -14.08 -7.13 12.16
C ILE A 352 -13.54 -8.41 12.79
N GLN A 353 -12.63 -9.08 12.09
CA GLN A 353 -12.06 -10.36 12.47
C GLN A 353 -10.64 -10.52 11.89
N GLY A 354 -9.84 -11.38 12.52
CA GLY A 354 -8.47 -11.64 12.10
C GLY A 354 -7.48 -10.54 12.52
N GLU A 355 -6.24 -10.69 12.05
CA GLU A 355 -5.17 -9.72 12.30
C GLU A 355 -5.14 -8.65 11.20
N PHE A 356 -4.78 -7.41 11.56
CA PHE A 356 -4.68 -6.29 10.61
C PHE A 356 -3.27 -5.72 10.61
N GLY A 357 -2.74 -5.45 9.41
CA GLY A 357 -1.54 -4.65 9.22
C GLY A 357 -1.90 -3.18 9.02
N GLY A 358 -1.32 -2.28 9.83
CA GLY A 358 -1.42 -0.84 9.63
C GLY A 358 -0.24 -0.31 8.81
N GLN A 359 -0.52 0.46 7.76
CA GLN A 359 0.51 1.04 6.89
C GLN A 359 0.45 2.58 6.83
N SER A 360 1.41 3.18 6.13
CA SER A 360 1.49 4.63 5.89
C SER A 360 1.45 5.45 7.20
N GLY A 361 0.51 6.38 7.35
CA GLY A 361 0.35 7.23 8.52
C GLY A 361 0.14 6.46 9.83
N LEU A 362 -0.45 5.27 9.80
CA LEU A 362 -0.60 4.43 11.00
C LEU A 362 0.76 3.93 11.50
N ALA A 363 1.60 3.41 10.60
CA ALA A 363 2.94 2.95 10.91
C ALA A 363 3.85 4.11 11.34
N ASP A 364 3.77 5.24 10.65
CA ASP A 364 4.54 6.46 10.93
C ASP A 364 4.23 7.10 12.29
N VAL A 365 2.94 7.19 12.63
CA VAL A 365 2.52 7.75 13.92
C VAL A 365 2.86 6.75 15.02
N HIS A 366 2.44 5.50 14.88
CA HIS A 366 2.68 4.49 15.91
C HIS A 366 4.18 4.26 16.14
N GLY A 367 5.00 4.16 15.09
CA GLY A 367 6.46 4.01 15.23
C GLY A 367 7.10 5.11 16.08
N ARG A 368 6.61 6.35 15.99
CA ARG A 368 7.06 7.47 16.85
C ARG A 368 6.62 7.31 18.31
N TRP A 369 5.45 6.74 18.56
CA TRP A 369 4.92 6.50 19.91
C TRP A 369 5.33 5.14 20.51
N ALA A 370 5.73 4.16 19.70
CA ALA A 370 6.17 2.84 20.14
C ALA A 370 7.53 2.91 20.84
N PHE A 371 8.35 3.92 20.53
CA PHE A 371 9.50 4.27 21.38
C PHE A 371 9.10 4.71 22.80
N LEU A 372 7.83 5.04 23.02
CA LEU A 372 7.26 5.43 24.32
C LEU A 372 6.31 4.39 24.92
N ALA A 373 5.91 3.34 24.17
CA ALA A 373 4.97 2.32 24.61
C ALA A 373 5.42 0.92 24.16
N HIS A 374 5.68 0.03 25.13
CA HIS A 374 5.87 -1.39 24.86
C HIS A 374 4.55 -2.02 24.37
N ASP A 375 4.64 -2.76 23.27
CA ASP A 375 3.62 -3.61 22.64
C ASP A 375 2.62 -2.92 21.68
N GLY A 376 3.02 -2.90 20.39
CA GLY A 376 2.21 -2.48 19.25
C GLY A 376 1.18 -3.51 18.79
N VAL A 377 0.21 -3.84 19.64
CA VAL A 377 -0.94 -4.69 19.30
C VAL A 377 -2.21 -3.83 19.24
N TYR A 378 -2.89 -3.82 18.09
CA TYR A 378 -4.17 -3.13 17.92
C TYR A 378 -5.32 -3.98 18.48
N HIS A 379 -5.87 -3.57 19.62
CA HIS A 379 -7.13 -4.11 20.14
C HIS A 379 -8.29 -3.16 19.82
N PHE A 380 -9.20 -3.58 18.94
CA PHE A 380 -10.43 -2.83 18.67
C PHE A 380 -11.34 -2.85 19.91
N SER A 381 -11.51 -1.68 20.53
CA SER A 381 -12.47 -1.46 21.62
C SER A 381 -13.68 -0.71 21.06
N ARG A 382 -14.91 -1.21 21.29
CA ARG A 382 -16.14 -0.48 20.94
C ARG A 382 -16.23 0.79 21.79
N GLY A 383 -15.87 1.94 21.22
CA GLY A 383 -16.13 3.25 21.79
C GLY A 383 -17.49 3.77 21.32
N VAL A 384 -18.53 3.60 22.13
CA VAL A 384 -19.82 4.27 21.89
C VAL A 384 -19.67 5.74 22.28
N GLY A 385 -19.49 6.60 21.29
CA GLY A 385 -19.54 8.06 21.44
C GLY A 385 -20.78 8.61 20.77
N ASN A 386 -21.51 9.51 21.45
CA ASN A 386 -22.67 10.17 20.86
C ASN A 386 -22.25 10.98 19.62
N PRO A 387 -22.96 10.86 18.49
CA PRO A 387 -22.69 11.61 17.27
C PRO A 387 -23.13 13.07 17.40
N GLY A 388 -22.40 13.97 16.75
CA GLY A 388 -22.86 15.34 16.48
C GLY A 388 -22.52 15.66 15.03
N THR A 389 -23.51 16.06 14.23
CA THR A 389 -23.26 16.67 12.93
C THR A 389 -22.83 18.12 13.15
N CYS A 390 -21.93 18.67 12.32
CA CYS A 390 -21.53 20.09 12.39
C CYS A 390 -22.65 21.05 11.91
N THR A 391 -23.93 20.64 12.04
CA THR A 391 -25.13 21.37 11.62
C THR A 391 -26.08 21.74 12.75
N GLU A 392 -25.84 21.33 14.00
CA GLU A 392 -26.69 21.71 15.14
C GLU A 392 -25.95 22.62 16.12
N ALA A 393 -25.76 23.87 15.71
CA ALA A 393 -25.72 24.98 16.66
C ALA A 393 -27.17 25.50 16.81
N GLY A 394 -27.97 24.78 17.60
CA GLY A 394 -29.36 25.13 17.87
C GLY A 394 -29.53 25.80 19.23
N THR A 395 -29.75 27.13 19.17
CA THR A 395 -30.32 28.07 20.16
C THR A 395 -29.63 28.29 21.50
#